data_AF-A0A066WQX0-F1
#
_entry.id   AF-A0A066WQX0-F1
#
_cell.length_a   1.000
_cell.length_b   1.000
_cell.length_c   1.000
_cell.angle_alpha   90.00
_cell.angle_beta   90.00
_cell.angle_gamma   90.00
#
_symmetry.space_group_name_H-M   'P 1'
#
loop_
_entity.id
_entity.type
_entity.pdbx_description
1 polymer ?
#
loop_
_entity_poly.entity_id
_entity_poly.type
_entity_poly.pdbx_seq_one_letter_code
_entity_poly.pdbx_strand_id
1 'polypeptide(L)'
;MKTFEDIEKEVNFRKEWIENYKLKYPSYYHIESYIAKLYEVIKNYKGKTEDAQNNLVMIKHKADILNADLAGELKSDSKKRLVRYRTKWINYHEAIDNIQKQFLDIVKKDLS
;
A
#
# COMPACT_ATOMS: atom_id res chain seq x y z
N MET A 1 -9.38 11.07 -18.34
CA MET A 1 -9.55 9.90 -17.46
C MET A 1 -8.20 9.21 -17.38
N LYS A 2 -7.70 8.84 -16.19
CA LYS A 2 -6.36 8.23 -16.04
C LYS A 2 -6.31 6.87 -16.74
N THR A 3 -5.20 6.56 -17.42
CA THR A 3 -4.94 5.23 -18.01
C THR A 3 -4.48 4.24 -16.94
N PHE A 4 -4.33 2.97 -17.32
CA PHE A 4 -3.73 1.97 -16.43
C PHE A 4 -2.29 2.37 -16.07
N GLU A 5 -1.51 2.84 -17.04
CA GLU A 5 -0.12 3.26 -16.84
C GLU A 5 0.00 4.47 -15.91
N ASP A 6 -0.94 5.40 -15.95
CA ASP A 6 -0.99 6.54 -15.02
C ASP A 6 -1.17 6.05 -13.58
N ILE A 7 -2.13 5.15 -13.36
CA ILE A 7 -2.43 4.58 -12.04
C ILE A 7 -1.29 3.68 -11.56
N GLU A 8 -0.72 2.89 -12.47
CA GLU A 8 0.42 2.02 -12.18
C GLU A 8 1.62 2.84 -11.72
N LYS A 9 1.97 3.93 -12.40
CA LYS A 9 3.04 4.84 -11.97
C LYS A 9 2.77 5.48 -10.61
N GLU A 10 1.52 5.88 -10.35
CA GLU A 10 1.13 6.50 -9.07
C GLU A 10 1.28 5.58 -7.86
N VAL A 11 1.22 4.26 -8.04
CA VAL A 11 1.42 3.28 -6.96
C VAL A 11 2.81 2.62 -6.99
N ASN A 12 3.47 2.54 -8.15
CA ASN A 12 4.80 1.94 -8.31
C ASN A 12 5.99 2.86 -7.97
N PHE A 13 5.75 4.04 -7.39
CA PHE A 13 6.84 4.91 -6.91
C PHE A 13 7.80 4.19 -5.94
N ARG A 14 7.42 3.04 -5.39
CA ARG A 14 8.24 2.20 -4.52
C ARG A 14 9.50 1.61 -5.18
N LYS A 15 9.48 1.31 -6.50
CA LYS A 15 10.60 0.62 -7.18
C LYS A 15 11.90 1.42 -7.08
N GLU A 16 11.82 2.71 -7.39
CA GLU A 16 12.96 3.62 -7.29
C GLU A 16 13.46 3.75 -5.85
N TRP A 17 12.57 3.70 -4.86
CA TRP A 17 12.93 3.89 -3.46
C TRP A 17 13.53 2.64 -2.82
N ILE A 18 13.00 1.45 -3.09
CA ILE A 18 13.56 0.19 -2.56
C ILE A 18 14.94 -0.10 -3.18
N GLU A 19 15.12 0.16 -4.47
CA GLU A 19 16.39 -0.02 -5.16
C GLU A 19 17.46 0.95 -4.62
N ASN A 20 17.08 2.19 -4.32
CA ASN A 20 17.99 3.19 -3.72
C ASN A 20 18.28 2.93 -2.22
N TYR A 21 17.32 2.39 -1.47
CA TYR A 21 17.41 2.23 -0.01
C TYR A 21 17.64 0.78 0.45
N LYS A 22 18.42 -0.04 -0.28
CA LYS A 22 18.89 -1.38 0.15
C LYS A 22 18.88 -1.51 1.68
N LEU A 23 17.81 -2.11 2.22
CA LEU A 23 17.30 -1.85 3.57
C LEU A 23 18.24 -2.32 4.67
N LYS A 24 19.22 -1.49 5.04
CA LYS A 24 19.96 -1.64 6.29
C LYS A 24 19.14 -1.21 7.51
N TYR A 25 18.15 -0.32 7.34
CA TYR A 25 17.41 0.28 8.46
C TYR A 25 15.90 0.41 8.18
N PRO A 26 15.04 -0.36 8.89
CA PRO A 26 13.59 -0.21 8.79
C PRO A 26 13.11 1.15 9.32
N SER A 27 12.34 1.88 8.51
CA SER A 27 11.79 3.21 8.85
C SER A 27 10.27 3.20 8.85
N TYR A 28 9.68 3.65 9.96
CA TYR A 28 8.24 3.75 10.14
C TYR A 28 7.66 4.76 9.15
N TYR A 29 8.31 5.92 9.04
CA TYR A 29 7.86 7.00 8.17
C TYR A 29 7.83 6.62 6.69
N HIS A 30 8.71 5.69 6.27
CA HIS A 30 8.68 5.17 4.90
C HIS A 30 7.46 4.29 4.63
N ILE A 31 7.07 3.44 5.60
CA ILE A 31 5.84 2.64 5.47
C ILE A 31 4.62 3.56 5.53
N GLU A 32 4.64 4.55 6.43
CA GLU A 32 3.55 5.51 6.60
C GLU A 32 3.27 6.30 5.33
N SER A 33 4.30 6.85 4.68
CA SER A 33 4.12 7.56 3.42
C SER A 33 3.59 6.65 2.31
N TYR A 34 4.07 5.42 2.23
CA TYR A 34 3.66 4.47 1.21
C TYR A 34 2.20 4.03 1.38
N ILE A 35 1.79 3.67 2.59
CA ILE A 35 0.39 3.32 2.90
C ILE A 35 -0.52 4.50 2.62
N ALA A 36 -0.16 5.70 3.08
CA ALA A 36 -0.99 6.89 2.89
C ALA A 36 -1.26 7.15 1.40
N LYS A 37 -0.23 7.02 0.55
CA LYS A 37 -0.37 7.24 -0.89
C LYS A 37 -1.19 6.14 -1.57
N LEU A 38 -0.90 4.86 -1.28
CA LEU A 38 -1.67 3.75 -1.84
C LEU A 38 -3.14 3.85 -1.44
N TYR A 39 -3.41 4.18 -0.18
CA TYR A 39 -4.75 4.36 0.36
C TYR A 39 -5.50 5.50 -0.34
N GLU A 40 -4.85 6.64 -0.54
CA GLU A 40 -5.41 7.77 -1.29
C GLU A 40 -5.82 7.34 -2.71
N VAL A 41 -4.93 6.65 -3.43
CA VAL A 41 -5.20 6.17 -4.80
C VAL A 41 -6.38 5.19 -4.83
N ILE A 42 -6.40 4.21 -3.92
CA ILE A 42 -7.48 3.22 -3.80
C ILE A 42 -8.82 3.91 -3.50
N LYS A 43 -8.84 4.90 -2.59
CA LYS A 43 -10.06 5.63 -2.23
C LYS A 43 -10.60 6.46 -3.39
N ASN A 44 -9.72 7.10 -4.15
CA ASN A 44 -10.09 7.99 -5.24
C ASN A 44 -10.47 7.24 -6.52
N TYR A 45 -10.05 5.99 -6.68
CA TYR A 45 -10.44 5.18 -7.83
C TYR A 45 -11.91 4.76 -7.76
N LYS A 46 -12.64 5.08 -8.84
CA LYS A 46 -14.04 4.70 -9.07
C LYS A 46 -14.07 3.67 -10.18
N GLY A 47 -14.33 2.41 -9.85
CA GLY A 47 -14.47 1.34 -10.84
C GLY A 47 -15.60 1.64 -11.82
N LYS A 48 -15.36 1.39 -13.11
CA LYS A 48 -16.34 1.54 -14.19
C LYS A 48 -17.34 0.39 -14.23
N THR A 49 -16.87 -0.81 -13.91
CA THR A 49 -17.64 -2.04 -13.91
C THR A 49 -18.15 -2.38 -12.51
N GLU A 50 -19.27 -3.09 -12.43
CA GLU A 50 -19.83 -3.57 -11.17
C GLU A 50 -18.85 -4.53 -10.45
N ASP A 51 -18.17 -5.40 -11.19
CA ASP A 51 -17.15 -6.31 -10.65
C ASP A 51 -16.00 -5.52 -10.00
N ALA A 52 -15.49 -4.48 -10.67
CA ALA A 52 -14.47 -3.61 -10.08
C ALA A 52 -14.97 -2.89 -8.84
N GLN A 53 -16.20 -2.36 -8.85
CA GLN A 53 -16.79 -1.70 -7.68
C GLN A 53 -16.88 -2.64 -6.48
N ASN A 54 -17.35 -3.87 -6.68
CA ASN A 54 -17.45 -4.89 -5.64
C ASN A 54 -16.06 -5.28 -5.10
N ASN A 55 -15.10 -5.53 -5.98
CA ASN A 55 -13.74 -5.89 -5.58
C ASN A 55 -13.02 -4.74 -4.85
N LEU A 56 -13.29 -3.48 -5.21
CA LEU A 56 -12.74 -2.31 -4.54
C LEU A 56 -13.21 -2.16 -3.09
N VAL A 57 -14.42 -2.62 -2.73
CA VAL A 57 -14.89 -2.59 -1.34
C VAL A 57 -13.95 -3.40 -0.44
N MET A 58 -13.62 -4.62 -0.85
CA MET A 58 -12.72 -5.49 -0.09
C MET A 58 -11.31 -4.89 0.02
N ILE A 59 -10.79 -4.31 -1.07
CA ILE A 59 -9.45 -3.70 -1.08
C ILE A 59 -9.40 -2.44 -0.20
N LYS A 60 -10.44 -1.60 -0.23
CA LYS A 60 -10.56 -0.44 0.66
C LYS A 60 -10.53 -0.86 2.12
N HIS A 61 -11.29 -1.90 2.48
CA HIS A 61 -11.31 -2.40 3.85
C HIS A 61 -9.95 -2.94 4.32
N LYS A 62 -9.24 -3.69 3.47
CA LYS A 62 -7.87 -4.16 3.78
C LYS A 62 -6.91 -2.99 3.99
N ALA A 63 -7.00 -1.96 3.14
CA ALA A 63 -6.17 -0.78 3.26
C ALA A 63 -6.50 0.06 4.52
N ASP A 64 -7.78 0.15 4.90
CA ASP A 64 -8.24 0.79 6.15
C ASP A 64 -7.63 0.11 7.38
N ILE A 65 -7.72 -1.23 7.48
CA ILE A 65 -7.14 -1.99 8.59
C ILE A 65 -5.63 -1.75 8.67
N LEU A 66 -4.93 -1.89 7.54
CA LEU A 66 -3.48 -1.74 7.50
C LEU A 66 -3.03 -0.34 7.92
N ASN A 67 -3.77 0.70 7.53
CA ASN A 67 -3.48 2.09 7.91
C ASN A 67 -3.72 2.32 9.42
N ALA A 68 -4.76 1.72 9.99
CA ALA A 68 -5.04 1.80 11.43
C ALA A 68 -3.97 1.09 12.27
N ASP A 69 -3.60 -0.13 11.90
CA ASP A 69 -2.60 -0.92 12.63
C ASP A 69 -1.23 -0.25 12.60
N LEU A 70 -0.88 0.38 11.47
CA LEU A 70 0.35 1.14 11.30
C LEU A 70 0.47 2.26 12.33
N ALA A 71 -0.57 3.11 12.43
CA ALA A 71 -0.60 4.28 13.30
C ALA A 71 -0.47 3.91 14.79
N GLY A 72 -0.98 2.74 15.18
CA GLY A 72 -0.91 2.22 16.54
C GLY A 72 0.38 1.45 16.83
N GLU A 73 0.47 0.22 16.32
CA GLU A 73 1.47 -0.74 16.80
C GLU A 73 2.87 -0.47 16.28
N LEU A 74 3.00 -0.22 14.98
CA LEU A 74 4.32 -0.11 14.36
C LEU A 74 5.03 1.17 14.80
N LYS A 75 4.29 2.27 14.95
CA LYS A 75 4.80 3.54 15.46
C LYS A 75 5.34 3.41 16.89
N SER A 76 4.60 2.70 17.75
CA SER A 76 5.02 2.43 19.13
C SER A 76 6.28 1.56 19.17
N ASP A 77 6.31 0.47 18.42
CA ASP A 77 7.43 -0.48 18.40
C ASP A 77 8.71 0.16 17.82
N SER A 78 8.57 1.05 16.82
CA SER A 78 9.65 1.86 16.26
C SER A 78 10.27 2.79 17.30
N LYS A 79 9.44 3.58 18.01
CA LYS A 79 9.90 4.51 19.06
C LYS A 79 10.62 3.79 20.20
N LYS A 80 10.16 2.59 20.55
CA LYS A 80 10.73 1.75 21.62
C LYS A 80 11.93 0.89 21.16
N ARG A 81 12.32 0.97 19.88
CA ARG A 81 13.43 0.19 19.27
C ARG A 81 13.32 -1.31 19.55
N LEU A 82 12.10 -1.85 19.56
CA LEU A 82 11.89 -3.26 19.90
C LEU A 82 12.42 -4.17 18.79
N VAL A 83 13.00 -5.31 19.14
CA VAL A 83 13.56 -6.28 18.16
C VAL A 83 12.50 -6.72 17.13
N ARG A 84 11.25 -6.90 17.57
CA ARG A 84 10.12 -7.28 16.72
C ARG A 84 9.72 -6.23 15.68
N TYR A 85 10.18 -4.98 15.82
CA TYR A 85 9.86 -3.90 14.89
C TYR A 85 10.31 -4.25 13.47
N ARG A 86 11.50 -4.83 13.30
CA ARG A 86 12.00 -5.21 11.96
C ARG A 86 11.10 -6.26 11.30
N THR A 87 10.70 -7.29 12.03
CA THR A 87 9.79 -8.32 11.52
C THR A 87 8.44 -7.73 11.16
N LYS A 88 7.85 -6.93 12.05
CA LYS A 88 6.58 -6.24 11.73
C LYS A 88 6.73 -5.36 10.50
N TRP A 89 7.79 -4.57 10.42
CA TRP A 89 8.09 -3.70 9.28
C TRP A 89 8.12 -4.49 7.96
N ILE A 90 8.74 -5.67 7.91
CA ILE A 90 8.73 -6.56 6.74
C ILE A 90 7.30 -7.03 6.41
N ASN A 91 6.55 -7.49 7.42
CA ASN A 91 5.17 -7.96 7.22
C ASN A 91 4.26 -6.85 6.67
N TYR A 92 4.42 -5.62 7.14
CA TYR A 92 3.73 -4.47 6.56
C TYR A 92 4.14 -4.26 5.11
N HIS A 93 5.43 -4.33 4.79
CA HIS A 93 5.89 -4.22 3.40
C HIS A 93 5.19 -5.22 2.48
N GLU A 94 5.15 -6.49 2.88
CA GLU A 94 4.52 -7.58 2.11
C GLU A 94 3.00 -7.40 2.00
N ALA A 95 2.34 -6.98 3.08
CA ALA A 95 0.90 -6.71 3.07
C ALA A 95 0.55 -5.60 2.07
N ILE A 96 1.35 -4.54 2.02
CA ILE A 96 1.10 -3.44 1.10
C ILE A 96 1.37 -3.87 -0.35
N ASP A 97 2.42 -4.64 -0.61
CA ASP A 97 2.70 -5.17 -1.95
C ASP A 97 1.56 -6.05 -2.46
N ASN A 98 0.97 -6.86 -1.57
CA ASN A 98 -0.19 -7.68 -1.90
C ASN A 98 -1.42 -6.83 -2.21
N ILE A 99 -1.72 -5.80 -1.41
CA ILE A 99 -2.83 -4.87 -1.68
C ILE A 99 -2.61 -4.14 -3.00
N GLN A 100 -1.39 -3.64 -3.25
CA GLN A 100 -1.06 -2.94 -4.49
C GLN A 100 -1.27 -3.84 -5.71
N LYS A 101 -0.78 -5.09 -5.65
CA LYS A 101 -0.96 -6.06 -6.74
C LYS A 101 -2.43 -6.32 -7.01
N GLN A 102 -3.22 -6.61 -5.97
CA GLN A 102 -4.65 -6.85 -6.10
C GLN A 102 -5.38 -5.63 -6.68
N PHE A 103 -5.03 -4.43 -6.23
CA PHE A 103 -5.59 -3.19 -6.77
C PHE A 103 -5.27 -3.02 -8.27
N LEU A 104 -4.02 -3.21 -8.67
CA LEU A 104 -3.62 -3.12 -10.08
C LEU A 104 -4.31 -4.17 -10.96
N ASP A 105 -4.48 -5.39 -10.46
CA ASP A 105 -5.22 -6.42 -11.19
C ASP A 105 -6.69 -6.03 -11.42
N ILE A 106 -7.33 -5.38 -10.45
CA ILE A 106 -8.68 -4.83 -10.59
C ILE A 106 -8.70 -3.72 -11.63
N VAL A 107 -7.81 -2.72 -11.50
CA VAL A 107 -7.74 -1.57 -12.41
C VAL A 107 -7.48 -2.03 -13.84
N LYS A 108 -6.56 -2.99 -14.03
CA LYS A 108 -6.25 -3.54 -15.34
C LYS A 108 -7.48 -4.15 -16.00
N LYS A 109 -8.24 -4.97 -15.27
CA LYS A 109 -9.47 -5.59 -15.77
C LYS A 109 -10.58 -4.58 -16.03
N ASP A 110 -10.69 -3.54 -15.19
CA ASP A 110 -11.70 -2.49 -15.32
C ASP A 110 -11.44 -1.54 -16.51
N LEU A 111 -10.18 -1.40 -16.91
CA LEU A 111 -9.75 -0.53 -18.01
C LEU A 111 -9.45 -1.28 -19.32
N SER A 112 -9.44 -2.62 -19.31
CA SER A 112 -9.34 -3.45 -20.52
C SER A 112 -10.69 -3.53 -21.22
#